data_AF-A0A8X8GSD5-F1
#
_entry.id   AF-A0A8X8GSD5-F1
#
_cell.length_a   1.000
_cell.length_b   1.000
_cell.length_c   1.000
_cell.angle_alpha   90.00
_cell.angle_beta   90.00
_cell.angle_gamma   90.00
#
_symmetry.space_group_name_H-M   'P 1'
#
loop_
_entity.id
_entity.type
_entity.pdbx_description
1 polymer ?
#
loop_
_entity_poly.entity_id
_entity_poly.type
_entity_poly.pdbx_seq_one_letter_code
_entity_poly.pdbx_strand_id
1 'polypeptide(L)'
;RLSYLKTLGEDGEYEFLASKSELPKPGFYEENLDLSKLKDDEKTKVCPVCNELNGKVFKVKNMVPGVNAAPIHPHCRCSTAPRVGSWRDKFFAERKGKYSGGKIVID
;
A
#
# COMPACT_ATOMS: atom_id res chain seq x y z
N ARG A 1 -8.79 0.29 14.62
CA ARG A 1 -7.64 1.02 14.05
C ARG A 1 -6.38 0.18 14.20
N LEU A 2 -5.55 0.10 13.15
CA LEU A 2 -4.28 -0.62 13.20
C LEU A 2 -3.35 -0.02 14.25
N SER A 3 -2.68 -0.87 15.03
CA SER A 3 -1.87 -0.46 16.19
C SER A 3 -0.80 0.57 15.83
N TYR A 4 -0.11 0.37 14.70
CA TYR A 4 0.95 1.25 14.21
C TYR A 4 0.45 2.59 13.63
N LEU A 5 -0.84 2.73 13.33
CA LEU A 5 -1.41 4.01 12.90
C LEU A 5 -1.88 4.86 14.09
N LYS A 6 -2.00 4.28 15.30
CA LYS A 6 -2.38 5.03 16.50
C LYS A 6 -1.39 6.13 16.83
N THR A 7 -0.12 5.95 16.49
CA THR A 7 0.95 6.94 16.72
C THR A 7 0.78 8.22 15.90
N LEU A 8 0.00 8.17 14.81
CA LEU A 8 -0.27 9.34 13.98
C LEU A 8 -1.39 10.24 14.55
N GLY A 9 -2.11 9.78 15.58
CA GLY A 9 -3.30 10.47 16.08
C GLY A 9 -4.51 10.35 15.12
N GLU A 10 -5.58 11.07 15.44
CA GLU A 10 -6.85 10.99 14.69
C GLU A 10 -6.79 11.65 13.31
N ASP A 11 -6.06 12.76 13.23
CA ASP A 11 -5.85 13.52 12.00
C ASP A 11 -4.64 13.03 11.20
N GLY A 12 -3.98 11.98 11.68
CA GLY A 12 -2.96 11.26 10.93
C GLY A 12 -3.47 10.74 9.60
N GLU A 13 -2.59 10.65 8.62
CA GLU A 13 -2.92 10.13 7.29
C GLU A 13 -2.19 8.82 7.01
N TYR A 14 -2.83 7.95 6.26
CA TYR A 14 -2.24 6.72 5.76
C TYR A 14 -2.61 6.50 4.30
N GLU A 15 -1.76 5.79 3.59
CA GLU A 15 -1.93 5.41 2.20
C GLU A 15 -2.32 3.93 2.10
N PHE A 16 -3.29 3.62 1.26
CA PHE A 16 -3.65 2.25 0.96
C PHE A 16 -2.69 1.67 -0.08
N LEU A 17 -2.06 0.55 0.24
CA LEU A 17 -1.09 -0.12 -0.60
C LEU A 17 -1.67 -1.44 -1.09
N ALA A 18 -1.92 -1.48 -2.38
CA ALA A 18 -2.38 -2.69 -3.02
C ALA A 18 -1.16 -3.56 -3.37
N SER A 19 -1.19 -4.84 -2.97
CA SER A 19 -0.09 -5.77 -3.21
C SER A 19 -0.46 -6.77 -4.29
N LYS A 20 0.53 -7.23 -5.05
CA LYS A 20 0.37 -8.35 -5.97
C LYS A 20 -0.02 -9.58 -5.14
N SER A 21 -1.24 -10.05 -5.37
CA SER A 21 -1.68 -11.37 -4.91
C SER A 21 -1.87 -12.22 -6.16
N GLU A 22 -1.68 -13.53 -6.02
CA GLU A 22 -2.26 -14.47 -6.99
C GLU A 22 -3.75 -14.11 -7.12
N LEU A 23 -4.24 -13.92 -8.34
CA LEU A 23 -5.67 -13.74 -8.56
C LEU A 23 -6.38 -14.90 -7.84
N PRO A 24 -7.41 -14.63 -7.03
CA PRO A 24 -8.06 -15.70 -6.31
C PRO A 24 -8.57 -16.75 -7.28
N LYS A 25 -8.48 -17.98 -6.80
CA LYS A 25 -8.81 -19.16 -7.57
C LYS A 25 -10.25 -19.05 -8.07
N PRO A 26 -10.53 -19.60 -9.27
CA PRO A 26 -11.90 -19.77 -9.72
C PRO A 26 -12.73 -20.40 -8.59
N GLY A 27 -13.79 -19.71 -8.18
CA GLY A 27 -14.77 -20.11 -7.16
C GLY A 27 -15.05 -19.07 -6.06
N PHE A 28 -14.29 -17.97 -5.99
CA PHE A 28 -14.36 -17.03 -4.85
C PHE A 28 -15.05 -15.67 -5.15
N TYR A 29 -15.12 -15.24 -6.42
CA TYR A 29 -15.80 -13.99 -6.84
C TYR A 29 -16.33 -14.01 -8.30
N GLU A 30 -16.59 -15.21 -8.83
CA GLU A 30 -16.54 -15.52 -10.27
C GLU A 30 -17.59 -14.88 -11.16
N GLU A 31 -18.62 -14.23 -10.63
CA GLU A 31 -19.72 -13.79 -11.48
C GLU A 31 -19.34 -12.65 -12.45
N ASN A 32 -18.23 -11.93 -12.25
CA ASN A 32 -17.91 -10.73 -13.03
C ASN A 32 -16.48 -10.57 -13.57
N LEU A 33 -15.54 -11.49 -13.29
CA LEU A 33 -14.17 -11.38 -13.81
C LEU A 33 -13.76 -12.62 -14.60
N ASP A 34 -13.87 -12.53 -15.92
CA ASP A 34 -13.45 -13.59 -16.85
C ASP A 34 -11.92 -13.65 -16.94
N LEU A 35 -11.34 -14.45 -16.04
CA LEU A 35 -9.89 -14.69 -15.94
C LEU A 35 -9.27 -15.24 -17.23
N SER A 36 -10.07 -15.85 -18.11
CA SER A 36 -9.60 -16.38 -19.40
C SER A 36 -9.30 -15.30 -20.44
N LYS A 37 -9.85 -14.09 -20.24
CA LYS A 37 -9.63 -12.92 -21.11
C LYS A 37 -8.47 -12.03 -20.67
N LEU A 38 -7.94 -12.24 -19.47
CA LEU A 38 -6.78 -11.50 -18.96
C LEU A 38 -5.49 -12.09 -19.51
N LYS A 39 -4.58 -11.23 -19.97
CA LYS A 39 -3.24 -11.62 -20.40
C LYS A 39 -2.43 -12.18 -19.22
N ASP A 40 -1.37 -12.94 -19.46
CA ASP A 40 -0.61 -13.56 -18.36
C ASP A 40 0.10 -12.52 -17.46
N ASP A 41 0.47 -11.36 -18.01
CA ASP A 41 0.93 -10.19 -17.23
C ASP A 41 -0.19 -9.56 -16.38
N GLU A 42 -1.46 -9.80 -16.74
CA GLU A 42 -2.64 -9.41 -15.99
C GLU A 42 -3.01 -10.40 -14.88
N LYS A 43 -2.60 -11.66 -15.00
CA LYS A 43 -2.87 -12.70 -13.98
C LYS A 43 -2.04 -12.56 -12.70
N THR A 44 -0.96 -11.79 -12.76
CA THR A 44 -0.11 -11.45 -11.61
C THR A 44 -0.35 -10.02 -11.08
N LYS A 45 -1.45 -9.38 -11.49
CA LYS A 45 -1.81 -8.02 -11.07
C LYS A 45 -2.51 -7.99 -9.72
N VAL A 46 -2.42 -6.82 -9.10
CA VAL A 46 -3.29 -6.40 -7.99
C VAL A 46 -4.75 -6.62 -8.42
N CYS A 47 -5.60 -7.15 -7.53
CA CYS A 47 -7.00 -7.34 -7.85
C CYS A 47 -7.68 -6.00 -8.22
N PRO A 48 -8.72 -5.99 -9.06
CA PRO A 48 -9.36 -4.75 -9.51
C PRO A 48 -9.80 -3.85 -8.35
N VAL A 49 -10.42 -4.44 -7.32
CA VAL A 49 -10.93 -3.74 -6.14
C VAL A 49 -9.82 -3.00 -5.39
N CYS A 50 -8.70 -3.67 -5.09
CA CYS A 50 -7.59 -3.05 -4.38
C CYS A 50 -6.81 -2.09 -5.27
N ASN A 51 -6.77 -2.32 -6.58
CA ASN A 51 -6.12 -1.44 -7.53
C ASN A 51 -6.79 -0.06 -7.56
N GLU A 52 -8.13 0.00 -7.45
CA GLU A 52 -8.86 1.26 -7.32
C GLU A 52 -8.52 2.04 -6.06
N LEU A 53 -8.10 1.36 -4.99
CA LEU A 53 -7.70 1.98 -3.73
C LEU A 53 -6.21 2.29 -3.66
N ASN A 54 -5.40 1.74 -4.57
CA ASN A 54 -3.95 1.84 -4.51
C ASN A 54 -3.49 3.31 -4.56
N GLY A 55 -2.69 3.71 -3.59
CA GLY A 55 -2.17 5.08 -3.46
C GLY A 55 -3.17 6.09 -2.91
N LYS A 56 -4.43 5.71 -2.62
CA LYS A 56 -5.38 6.63 -2.00
C LYS A 56 -5.00 6.89 -0.54
N VAL A 57 -5.10 8.16 -0.16
CA VAL A 57 -4.79 8.63 1.18
C VAL A 57 -6.07 8.82 1.98
N PHE A 58 -6.07 8.32 3.21
CA PHE A 58 -7.19 8.40 4.13
C PHE A 58 -6.73 8.91 5.50
N LYS A 59 -7.64 9.59 6.21
CA LYS A 59 -7.40 9.94 7.61
C LYS A 59 -7.62 8.74 8.52
N VAL A 60 -6.82 8.62 9.56
CA VAL A 60 -6.90 7.54 10.57
C VAL A 60 -8.28 7.53 11.25
N LYS A 61 -8.91 8.69 11.46
CA LYS A 61 -10.28 8.75 11.98
C LYS A 61 -11.35 8.14 11.07
N ASN A 62 -11.11 8.12 9.76
CA ASN A 62 -12.03 7.58 8.76
C ASN A 62 -11.68 6.14 8.37
N MET A 63 -10.83 5.46 9.13
CA MET A 63 -10.38 4.11 8.83
C MET A 63 -11.49 3.08 9.05
N VAL A 64 -11.89 2.39 7.98
CA VAL A 64 -12.90 1.33 7.96
C VAL A 64 -12.31 0.09 7.27
N PRO A 65 -11.94 -0.95 8.04
CA PRO A 65 -11.53 -2.25 7.48
C PRO A 65 -12.61 -2.81 6.56
N GLY A 66 -12.21 -3.37 5.42
CA GLY A 66 -13.15 -3.84 4.39
C GLY A 66 -13.53 -2.80 3.35
N VAL A 67 -13.31 -1.51 3.61
CA VAL A 67 -13.64 -0.41 2.69
C VAL A 67 -12.40 0.35 2.23
N ASN A 68 -11.59 0.84 3.16
CA ASN A 68 -10.39 1.66 2.86
C ASN A 68 -9.15 1.21 3.65
N ALA A 69 -9.23 0.02 4.25
CA ALA A 69 -8.14 -0.63 4.96
C ALA A 69 -8.31 -2.15 4.90
N ALA A 70 -7.21 -2.88 4.96
CA ALA A 70 -7.25 -4.34 5.02
C ALA A 70 -8.02 -4.83 6.27
N PRO A 71 -8.71 -5.99 6.20
CA PRO A 71 -8.85 -6.88 5.05
C PRO A 71 -10.01 -6.48 4.11
N ILE A 72 -9.74 -6.26 2.82
CA ILE A 72 -10.78 -5.87 1.82
C ILE A 72 -11.56 -7.09 1.31
N HIS A 73 -10.83 -8.13 0.93
CA HIS A 73 -11.41 -9.39 0.49
C HIS A 73 -10.54 -10.55 0.96
N PRO A 74 -11.08 -11.77 0.99
CA PRO A 74 -10.33 -12.97 1.33
C PRO A 74 -9.14 -13.18 0.39
N HIS A 75 -8.04 -13.69 0.95
CA HIS A 75 -6.74 -13.83 0.28
C HIS A 75 -6.12 -12.51 -0.24
N CYS A 76 -6.66 -11.33 0.12
CA CYS A 76 -6.01 -10.06 -0.17
C CYS A 76 -4.67 -9.94 0.57
N ARG A 77 -3.63 -9.48 -0.12
CA ARG A 77 -2.35 -9.09 0.49
C ARG A 77 -2.16 -7.56 0.55
N CYS A 78 -3.24 -6.81 0.41
CA CYS A 78 -3.27 -5.37 0.59
C CYS A 78 -2.84 -4.97 2.00
N SER A 79 -2.19 -3.82 2.10
CA SER A 79 -1.72 -3.24 3.36
C SER A 79 -1.98 -1.73 3.38
N THR A 80 -1.62 -1.09 4.49
CA THR A 80 -1.67 0.37 4.61
C THR A 80 -0.33 0.84 5.13
N ALA A 81 0.14 1.99 4.66
CA ALA A 81 1.36 2.62 5.17
C ALA A 81 1.05 3.98 5.79
N PRO A 82 1.65 4.33 6.92
CA PRO A 82 1.54 5.67 7.46
C PRO A 82 2.11 6.68 6.45
N ARG A 83 1.36 7.75 6.18
CA ARG A 83 1.85 8.84 5.33
C ARG A 83 2.63 9.81 6.20
N VAL A 84 3.95 9.67 6.16
CA VAL A 84 4.87 10.61 6.81
C VAL A 84 5.12 11.80 5.88
N GLY A 85 5.14 13.01 6.43
CA GLY A 85 5.41 14.22 5.65
C GLY A 85 6.81 14.22 5.02
N SER A 86 7.14 15.31 4.31
CA SER A 86 8.36 15.44 3.50
C SER A 86 9.69 15.44 4.27
N TRP A 87 9.68 15.15 5.58
CA TRP A 87 10.90 15.15 6.40
C TRP A 87 11.91 14.12 5.90
N ARG A 88 11.43 12.96 5.41
CA ARG A 88 12.27 11.90 4.85
C ARG A 88 12.96 12.36 3.57
N ASP A 89 12.25 13.06 2.69
CA ASP A 89 12.82 13.60 1.46
C ASP A 89 13.89 14.66 1.76
N LYS A 90 13.60 15.56 2.71
CA LYS A 90 14.57 16.55 3.20
C LYS A 90 15.80 15.88 3.80
N PHE A 91 15.59 14.85 4.64
CA PHE A 91 16.66 14.08 5.28
C PHE A 91 17.62 13.49 4.26
N PHE A 92 17.11 12.88 3.19
CA PHE A 92 17.94 12.29 2.13
C PHE A 92 18.55 13.36 1.20
N ALA A 93 17.84 14.45 0.91
CA ALA A 93 18.37 15.55 0.10
C ALA A 93 19.61 16.19 0.74
N GLU A 94 19.55 16.50 2.05
CA GLU A 94 20.67 17.06 2.82
C GLU A 94 21.91 16.14 2.92
N ARG A 95 21.71 14.85 2.64
CA ARG A 95 22.69 13.78 2.81
C ARG A 95 23.12 13.16 1.48
N LYS A 96 22.57 13.62 0.36
CA LYS A 96 22.94 13.16 -0.97
C LYS A 96 24.42 13.47 -1.21
N GLY A 97 25.23 12.44 -1.45
CA GLY A 97 26.68 12.55 -1.60
C GLY A 97 27.50 12.45 -0.30
N LYS A 98 26.88 12.54 0.89
CA LYS A 98 27.58 12.40 2.18
C LYS A 98 27.85 10.93 2.56
N TYR A 99 27.08 10.01 2.00
CA TYR A 99 27.23 8.58 2.23
C TYR A 99 27.41 7.87 0.88
N SER A 100 28.65 7.50 0.55
CA SER A 100 28.95 6.56 -0.53
C SER A 100 29.55 5.30 0.09
N GLY A 101 28.90 4.15 -0.14
CA GLY A 101 29.44 2.84 0.26
C GLY A 101 29.69 2.63 1.76
N GLY A 102 28.98 3.33 2.65
CA GLY A 102 29.13 3.16 4.11
C GLY A 102 30.36 3.83 4.73
N LYS A 103 31.12 4.62 3.97
CA LYS A 103 32.18 5.47 4.52
C LYS A 103 31.67 6.90 4.66
N ILE A 104 31.74 7.42 5.88
CA ILE A 104 31.54 8.84 6.15
C ILE A 104 32.81 9.53 5.64
N VAL A 105 32.69 10.33 4.59
CA VAL A 105 33.77 11.24 4.19
C VAL A 105 33.69 12.42 5.14
N ILE A 106 34.63 12.49 6.08
CA ILE A 106 34.88 13.66 6.92
C ILE A 106 36.09 14.33 6.26
N ASP A 107 35.92 15.56 5.79
CA ASP A 107 37.04 16.40 5.30
C ASP A 107 38.01 16.75 6.44
#